data_AF-A0A7V8GPZ1-F1
#
_entry.id   AF-A0A7V8GPZ1-F1
#
_cell.length_a   1.000
_cell.length_b   1.000
_cell.length_c   1.000
_cell.angle_alpha   90.00
_cell.angle_beta   90.00
_cell.angle_gamma   90.00
#
_symmetry.space_group_name_H-M   'P 1'
#
loop_
_entity.id
_entity.type
_entity.pdbx_description
1 polymer ?
#
loop_
_entity_poly.entity_id
_entity_poly.type
_entity_poly.pdbx_seq_one_letter_code
_entity_poly.pdbx_strand_id
1 'polypeptide(L)'
;MFSGWIVGSALTVLAATLALLYLWLVRRVDVENAAGLRALAALRWREFSTLVAQAMQQRGLRDTGGNAPDEKRGDGGSQMLMSDGSGRWLLSCKHGMAYRIQAANIDELAAEMDLAGAGAGILLTQGRADREALAAAERLGIEVIDGRRLWLLLKPFLASATTRRIVADADAQARRHSIIAVLAALTLGLLVALLLPRLMLGERAPPPLMSEAAAAPAPPTPAADAGPADVAGHAVDETPDATTMARHQAEIARTLSTRAGISRAYWLTRTTLVIDRSGSGSSKLIWPLVCGELERYPTPLRTVRVQLNPRPDSGEAVRWRQCYTM
;
A
#
# COMPACT_ATOMS: atom_id res chain seq x y z
N MET A 1 -39.17 -20.06 -7.35
CA MET A 1 -38.36 -20.29 -6.13
C MET A 1 -36.93 -20.66 -6.55
N PHE A 2 -36.05 -19.68 -6.81
CA PHE A 2 -34.63 -20.01 -6.94
C PHE A 2 -34.13 -20.34 -5.54
N SER A 3 -33.70 -21.58 -5.32
CA SER A 3 -33.23 -22.07 -4.03
C SER A 3 -32.03 -21.23 -3.59
N GLY A 4 -32.06 -20.63 -2.40
CA GLY A 4 -30.99 -19.75 -1.87
C GLY A 4 -29.60 -20.38 -1.90
N TRP A 5 -29.52 -21.71 -1.96
CA TRP A 5 -28.30 -22.49 -2.19
C TRP A 5 -27.63 -22.19 -3.52
N ILE A 6 -28.39 -22.03 -4.61
CA ILE A 6 -27.85 -21.71 -5.95
C ILE A 6 -27.24 -20.31 -5.94
N VAL A 7 -27.93 -19.35 -5.29
CA VAL A 7 -27.46 -17.96 -5.19
C VAL A 7 -26.20 -17.89 -4.33
N GLY A 8 -26.17 -18.58 -3.18
CA GLY A 8 -25.00 -18.65 -2.31
C GLY A 8 -23.79 -19.31 -3.00
N SER A 9 -23.98 -20.43 -3.69
CA SER A 9 -22.89 -21.11 -4.41
C SER A 9 -22.37 -20.27 -5.58
N ALA A 10 -23.26 -19.63 -6.36
CA ALA A 10 -22.87 -18.77 -7.47
C ALA A 10 -22.05 -17.56 -6.99
N LEU A 11 -22.47 -16.91 -5.90
CA LEU A 11 -21.75 -15.79 -5.32
C LEU A 11 -20.37 -16.22 -4.78
N THR A 12 -20.29 -17.40 -4.15
CA THR A 12 -19.02 -17.97 -3.66
C THR A 12 -18.02 -18.14 -4.79
N VAL A 13 -18.45 -18.80 -5.87
CA VAL A 13 -17.59 -19.08 -7.03
C VAL A 13 -17.13 -17.76 -7.65
N LEU A 14 -18.05 -16.81 -7.87
CA LEU A 14 -17.71 -15.51 -8.44
C LEU A 14 -16.69 -14.76 -7.56
N ALA A 15 -16.93 -14.67 -6.25
CA ALA A 15 -16.05 -13.97 -5.33
C ALA A 15 -14.66 -14.64 -5.24
N ALA A 16 -14.62 -15.97 -5.16
CA ALA A 16 -13.36 -16.73 -5.14
C ALA A 16 -12.59 -16.55 -6.44
N THR A 17 -13.24 -16.65 -7.60
CA THR A 17 -12.59 -16.46 -8.91
C THR A 17 -12.02 -15.05 -9.05
N LEU A 18 -12.79 -14.01 -8.73
CA LEU A 18 -12.32 -12.62 -8.79
C LEU A 18 -11.14 -12.38 -7.83
N ALA A 19 -11.22 -12.91 -6.60
CA ALA A 19 -10.14 -12.77 -5.63
C ALA A 19 -8.87 -13.50 -6.09
N LEU A 20 -8.98 -14.72 -6.63
CA LEU A 20 -7.85 -15.46 -7.18
C LEU A 20 -7.22 -14.74 -8.37
N LEU A 21 -8.04 -14.27 -9.31
CA LEU A 21 -7.57 -13.49 -10.46
C LEU A 21 -6.82 -12.23 -10.01
N TYR A 22 -7.39 -11.46 -9.08
CA TYR A 22 -6.73 -10.27 -8.56
C TYR A 22 -5.41 -10.59 -7.84
N LEU A 23 -5.40 -11.62 -6.98
CA LEU A 23 -4.21 -12.01 -6.23
C LEU A 23 -3.08 -12.51 -7.14
N TRP A 24 -3.42 -13.28 -8.18
CA TRP A 24 -2.43 -13.87 -9.08
C TRP A 24 -1.98 -12.95 -10.21
N LEU A 25 -2.87 -12.13 -10.77
CA LEU A 25 -2.55 -11.27 -11.92
C LEU A 25 -2.01 -9.90 -11.49
N VAL A 26 -2.48 -9.35 -10.37
CA VAL A 26 -2.10 -8.00 -9.92
C VAL A 26 -1.18 -8.09 -8.73
N ARG A 27 -1.67 -8.65 -7.62
CA ARG A 27 -0.95 -8.56 -6.34
C ARG A 27 0.36 -9.34 -6.31
N ARG A 28 0.42 -10.51 -6.94
CA ARG A 28 1.65 -11.29 -7.11
C ARG A 28 2.70 -10.51 -7.88
N VAL A 29 2.30 -9.89 -9.00
CA VAL A 29 3.20 -9.09 -9.86
C VAL A 29 3.71 -7.87 -9.11
N ASP A 30 2.84 -7.18 -8.36
CA ASP A 30 3.24 -6.04 -7.54
C ASP A 30 4.24 -6.42 -6.44
N VAL A 31 4.01 -7.55 -5.77
CA VAL A 31 4.91 -8.08 -4.73
C VAL A 31 6.27 -8.44 -5.33
N GLU A 32 6.26 -9.17 -6.46
CA GLU A 32 7.49 -9.56 -7.16
C GLU A 32 8.26 -8.32 -7.61
N ASN A 33 7.59 -7.36 -8.26
CA ASN A 33 8.20 -6.13 -8.74
C ASN A 33 8.79 -5.31 -7.59
N ALA A 34 8.03 -5.12 -6.49
CA ALA A 34 8.53 -4.37 -5.34
C ALA A 34 9.74 -5.05 -4.67
N ALA A 35 9.76 -6.38 -4.60
CA ALA A 35 10.92 -7.12 -4.11
C ALA A 35 12.12 -7.05 -5.06
N GLY A 36 11.86 -7.12 -6.37
CA GLY A 36 12.85 -6.95 -7.41
C GLY A 36 13.51 -5.58 -7.41
N LEU A 37 12.73 -4.50 -7.30
CA LEU A 37 13.25 -3.14 -7.17
C LEU A 37 14.09 -2.95 -5.91
N ARG A 38 13.69 -3.55 -4.78
CA ARG A 38 14.50 -3.55 -3.55
C ARG A 38 15.83 -4.27 -3.74
N ALA A 39 15.83 -5.40 -4.45
CA ALA A 39 17.06 -6.12 -4.78
C ALA A 39 17.97 -5.29 -5.70
N LEU A 40 17.41 -4.63 -6.71
CA LEU A 40 18.14 -3.72 -7.60
C LEU A 40 18.71 -2.50 -6.85
N ALA A 41 17.96 -1.94 -5.90
CA ALA A 41 18.40 -0.81 -5.07
C ALA A 41 19.46 -1.18 -4.03
N ALA A 42 19.62 -2.48 -3.73
CA ALA A 42 20.64 -2.98 -2.83
C ALA A 42 21.99 -3.26 -3.54
N LEU A 43 22.01 -3.27 -4.87
CA LEU A 43 23.23 -3.47 -5.65
C LEU A 43 24.15 -2.26 -5.53
N ARG A 44 25.47 -2.50 -5.64
CA ARG A 44 26.41 -1.39 -5.82
C ARG A 44 26.16 -0.73 -7.16
N TRP A 45 26.44 0.58 -7.26
CA TRP A 45 26.26 1.34 -8.50
C TRP A 45 26.87 0.64 -9.73
N ARG A 46 28.11 0.16 -9.61
CA ARG A 46 28.83 -0.56 -10.68
C ARG A 46 28.11 -1.83 -11.15
N GLU A 47 27.50 -2.58 -10.24
CA GLU A 47 26.76 -3.80 -10.58
C GLU A 47 25.46 -3.42 -11.30
N PHE A 48 24.74 -2.42 -10.79
CA PHE A 48 23.52 -1.91 -11.41
C PHE A 48 23.77 -1.38 -12.83
N SER A 49 24.80 -0.54 -13.02
CA SER A 49 25.13 0.01 -14.35
C SER A 49 25.54 -1.10 -15.33
N THR A 50 26.22 -2.15 -14.85
CA THR A 50 26.57 -3.31 -15.68
C THR A 50 25.32 -4.07 -16.14
N LEU A 51 24.35 -4.32 -15.25
CA LEU A 51 23.08 -4.96 -15.63
C LEU A 51 22.30 -4.13 -16.65
N VAL A 52 22.26 -2.82 -16.47
CA VAL A 52 21.61 -1.92 -17.43
C VAL A 52 22.31 -1.97 -18.78
N ALA A 53 23.64 -1.88 -18.82
CA ALA A 53 24.41 -1.98 -20.05
C ALA A 53 24.15 -3.31 -20.78
N GLN A 54 24.14 -4.44 -20.06
CA GLN A 54 23.79 -5.76 -20.62
C GLN A 54 22.36 -5.80 -21.19
N ALA A 55 21.40 -5.21 -20.48
CA ALA A 55 20.02 -5.13 -20.94
C ALA A 55 19.89 -4.29 -22.22
N MET A 56 20.62 -3.18 -22.31
CA MET A 56 20.64 -2.34 -23.52
C MET A 56 21.37 -3.04 -24.68
N GLN A 57 22.43 -3.79 -24.41
CA GLN A 57 23.11 -4.63 -25.41
C GLN A 57 22.18 -5.69 -26.00
N GLN A 58 21.33 -6.34 -25.20
CA GLN A 58 20.31 -7.24 -25.74
C GLN A 58 19.25 -6.53 -26.59
N ARG A 59 19.06 -5.22 -26.40
CA ARG A 59 18.22 -4.38 -27.27
C ARG A 59 18.94 -3.89 -28.53
N GLY A 60 20.19 -4.31 -28.76
CA GLY A 60 20.99 -3.92 -29.92
C GLY A 60 21.84 -2.67 -29.72
N LEU A 61 21.79 -2.04 -28.55
CA LEU A 61 22.59 -0.85 -28.22
C LEU A 61 23.98 -1.28 -27.74
N ARG A 62 25.02 -0.88 -28.46
CA ARG A 62 26.42 -1.15 -28.12
C ARG A 62 27.05 0.08 -27.48
N ASP A 63 27.93 -0.13 -26.52
CA ASP A 63 28.69 0.97 -25.91
C ASP A 63 29.55 1.64 -27.00
N THR A 64 29.43 2.97 -27.13
CA THR A 64 30.25 3.75 -28.08
C THR A 64 31.61 4.14 -27.51
N GLY A 65 31.91 3.74 -26.27
CA GLY A 65 33.20 3.92 -25.61
C GLY A 65 34.34 3.12 -26.25
N GLY A 66 34.88 3.61 -27.36
CA GLY A 66 36.20 3.21 -27.84
C GLY A 66 37.31 3.69 -26.90
N ASN A 67 38.24 2.80 -26.56
CA ASN A 67 39.64 3.06 -26.16
C ASN A 67 39.97 4.34 -25.35
N ALA A 68 39.13 4.77 -24.41
CA ALA A 68 39.54 5.78 -23.43
C ALA A 68 40.18 5.05 -22.23
N PRO A 69 41.42 5.40 -21.83
CA PRO A 69 42.05 4.82 -20.65
C PRO A 69 41.16 5.05 -19.43
N ASP A 70 41.12 4.05 -18.56
CA ASP A 70 40.27 3.91 -17.36
C ASP A 70 40.25 5.17 -16.44
N GLU A 71 41.23 6.05 -16.58
CA GLU A 71 41.40 7.28 -15.81
C GLU A 71 40.48 8.45 -16.20
N LYS A 72 39.78 8.38 -17.35
CA LYS A 72 38.71 9.34 -17.71
C LYS A 72 37.30 8.80 -17.50
N ARG A 73 37.16 7.62 -16.87
CA ARG A 73 35.91 7.23 -16.21
C ARG A 73 35.83 7.93 -14.85
N GLY A 74 36.01 9.25 -14.87
CA GLY A 74 35.97 10.10 -13.69
C GLY A 74 34.58 10.11 -13.10
N ASP A 75 34.50 9.63 -11.87
CA ASP A 75 33.47 9.92 -10.87
C ASP A 75 32.02 9.53 -11.22
N GLY A 76 31.60 8.31 -10.85
CA GLY A 76 30.19 8.05 -10.53
C GLY A 76 29.13 8.24 -11.64
N GLY A 77 29.53 8.33 -12.92
CA GLY A 77 28.65 8.75 -14.01
C GLY A 77 27.36 7.93 -14.14
N SER A 78 26.24 8.60 -13.89
CA SER A 78 24.89 8.07 -14.13
C SER A 78 24.56 7.89 -15.62
N GLN A 79 25.45 8.30 -16.51
CA GLN A 79 25.20 8.38 -17.95
C GLN A 79 26.11 7.46 -18.77
N MET A 80 25.56 6.92 -19.87
CA MET A 80 26.25 6.04 -20.81
C MET A 80 25.86 6.40 -22.24
N LEU A 81 26.84 6.57 -23.12
CA LEU A 81 26.58 6.82 -24.53
C LEU A 81 26.68 5.50 -25.32
N MET A 82 25.62 5.14 -26.02
CA MET A 82 25.52 3.90 -26.79
C MET A 82 25.15 4.18 -28.25
N SER A 83 25.24 3.18 -29.12
CA SER A 83 24.80 3.25 -30.52
C SER A 83 24.15 1.94 -30.97
N ASP A 84 23.10 2.04 -31.77
CA ASP A 84 22.49 0.93 -32.50
C ASP A 84 23.10 0.71 -33.90
N GLY A 85 24.12 1.50 -34.26
CA GLY A 85 24.75 1.53 -35.59
C GLY A 85 24.16 2.55 -36.55
N SER A 86 22.94 3.03 -36.30
CA SER A 86 22.26 4.06 -37.10
C SER A 86 22.31 5.45 -36.45
N GLY A 87 22.32 5.49 -35.11
CA GLY A 87 22.36 6.71 -34.32
C GLY A 87 23.03 6.51 -32.97
N ARG A 88 23.19 7.62 -32.25
CA ARG A 88 23.69 7.64 -30.87
C ARG A 88 22.53 7.78 -29.90
N TRP A 89 22.65 7.07 -28.78
CA TRP A 89 21.69 6.98 -27.70
C TRP A 89 22.34 7.41 -26.40
N LEU A 90 21.73 8.34 -25.67
CA LEU A 90 22.20 8.73 -24.35
C LEU A 90 21.36 8.03 -23.28
N LEU A 91 21.99 7.16 -22.50
CA LEU A 91 21.39 6.53 -21.32
C LEU A 91 21.67 7.39 -20.09
N SER A 92 20.66 7.63 -19.27
CA SER A 92 20.79 8.24 -17.94
C SER A 92 20.09 7.38 -16.90
N CYS A 93 20.78 7.09 -15.80
CA CYS A 93 20.36 6.14 -14.79
C CYS A 93 20.30 6.83 -13.43
N LYS A 94 19.11 7.08 -12.91
CA LYS A 94 18.90 7.70 -11.59
C LYS A 94 18.62 6.62 -10.55
N HIS A 95 19.50 6.50 -9.55
CA HIS A 95 19.39 5.47 -8.52
C HIS A 95 18.53 5.91 -7.33
N GLY A 96 17.70 5.00 -6.82
CA GLY A 96 16.87 5.19 -5.64
C GLY A 96 15.38 4.93 -5.88
N MET A 97 14.74 4.14 -5.02
CA MET A 97 13.29 3.84 -5.12
C MET A 97 12.39 5.03 -4.76
N ALA A 98 12.91 6.00 -3.99
CA ALA A 98 12.19 7.21 -3.64
C ALA A 98 12.30 8.29 -4.72
N TYR A 99 13.17 8.10 -5.73
CA TYR A 99 13.39 9.07 -6.78
C TYR A 99 12.12 9.28 -7.61
N ARG A 100 11.85 10.54 -7.96
CA ARG A 100 10.72 10.93 -8.80
C ARG A 100 11.25 11.67 -10.01
N ILE A 101 10.97 11.14 -11.19
CA ILE A 101 11.32 11.81 -12.44
C ILE A 101 10.26 12.88 -12.72
N GLN A 102 10.74 14.11 -12.85
CA GLN A 102 9.95 15.29 -13.20
C GLN A 102 10.28 15.74 -14.63
N ALA A 103 9.45 16.62 -15.20
CA ALA A 103 9.68 17.16 -16.54
C ALA A 103 11.07 17.82 -16.69
N ALA A 104 11.51 18.55 -15.66
CA ALA A 104 12.84 19.17 -15.64
C ALA A 104 14.00 18.16 -15.83
N ASN A 105 13.85 16.92 -15.34
CA ASN A 105 14.88 15.88 -15.54
C ASN A 105 14.91 15.38 -16.99
N ILE A 106 13.78 15.46 -17.70
CA ILE A 106 13.70 15.12 -19.12
C ILE A 106 14.32 16.24 -19.95
N ASP A 107 14.03 17.50 -19.62
CA ASP A 107 14.63 18.66 -20.30
C ASP A 107 16.15 18.69 -20.12
N GLU A 108 16.63 18.37 -18.91
CA GLU A 108 18.05 18.19 -18.60
C GLU A 108 18.68 17.11 -19.49
N LEU A 109 18.05 15.93 -19.57
CA LEU A 109 18.54 14.84 -20.42
C LEU A 109 18.52 15.21 -21.91
N ALA A 110 17.51 15.94 -22.38
CA ALA A 110 17.44 16.41 -23.76
C ALA A 110 18.58 17.38 -24.09
N ALA A 111 18.91 18.31 -23.19
CA ALA A 111 20.05 19.19 -23.36
C ALA A 111 21.38 18.41 -23.40
N GLU A 112 21.52 17.38 -22.56
CA GLU A 112 22.69 16.48 -22.58
C GLU A 112 22.76 15.64 -23.86
N MET A 113 21.61 15.20 -24.39
CA MET A 113 21.53 14.52 -25.69
C MET A 113 22.03 15.41 -26.82
N ASP A 114 21.62 16.68 -26.84
CA ASP A 114 22.09 17.65 -27.84
C ASP A 114 23.60 17.85 -27.77
N LEU A 115 24.15 17.99 -26.56
CA LEU A 115 25.60 18.12 -26.33
C LEU A 115 26.38 16.86 -26.73
N ALA A 116 25.81 15.68 -26.46
CA ALA A 116 26.40 14.39 -26.85
C ALA A 116 26.14 14.05 -28.32
N GLY A 117 25.30 14.83 -29.02
CA GLY A 117 24.75 14.56 -30.34
C GLY A 117 24.11 13.17 -30.44
N ALA A 118 23.37 12.79 -29.41
CA ALA A 118 22.51 11.61 -29.37
C ALA A 118 21.11 11.98 -29.89
N GLY A 119 20.62 11.24 -30.88
CA GLY A 119 19.29 11.48 -31.47
C GLY A 119 18.13 10.88 -30.66
N ALA A 120 18.45 10.08 -29.65
CA ALA A 120 17.48 9.45 -28.76
C ALA A 120 18.08 9.28 -27.36
N GLY A 121 17.20 9.18 -26.35
CA GLY A 121 17.60 9.04 -24.96
C GLY A 121 16.82 7.96 -24.22
N ILE A 122 17.41 7.40 -23.17
CA ILE A 122 16.71 6.48 -22.26
C ILE A 122 17.02 6.89 -20.81
N LEU A 123 15.98 7.17 -20.03
CA LEU A 123 16.08 7.48 -18.61
C LEU A 123 15.56 6.31 -17.78
N LEU A 124 16.43 5.72 -16.95
CA LEU A 124 16.10 4.59 -16.09
C LEU A 124 16.07 4.99 -14.61
N THR A 125 15.08 4.51 -13.87
CA THR A 125 15.03 4.67 -12.40
C THR A 125 14.30 3.54 -11.70
N GLN A 126 14.72 3.17 -10.47
CA GLN A 126 13.91 2.29 -9.61
C GLN A 126 12.68 3.02 -9.04
N GLY A 127 12.67 4.35 -9.10
CA GLY A 127 11.60 5.21 -8.65
C GLY A 127 10.40 5.27 -9.60
N ARG A 128 9.71 6.40 -9.63
CA ARG A 128 8.51 6.60 -10.48
C ARG A 128 8.66 7.86 -11.31
N ALA A 129 8.11 7.82 -12.51
CA ALA A 129 7.93 9.02 -13.32
C ALA A 129 6.52 9.58 -13.15
N ASP A 130 6.44 10.90 -13.01
CA ASP A 130 5.16 11.59 -12.99
C ASP A 130 4.59 11.72 -14.41
N ARG A 131 3.28 11.94 -14.54
CA ARG A 131 2.60 11.94 -15.84
C ARG A 131 3.15 13.02 -16.78
N GLU A 132 3.48 14.18 -16.24
CA GLU A 132 4.07 15.28 -17.00
C GLU A 132 5.45 14.93 -17.56
N ALA A 133 6.28 14.24 -16.78
CA ALA A 133 7.58 13.76 -17.24
C ALA A 133 7.44 12.75 -18.39
N LEU A 134 6.48 11.82 -18.29
CA LEU A 134 6.20 10.86 -19.36
C LEU A 134 5.73 11.56 -20.65
N ALA A 135 4.88 12.59 -20.53
CA ALA A 135 4.41 13.37 -21.68
C ALA A 135 5.54 14.21 -22.32
N ALA A 136 6.42 14.80 -21.50
CA ALA A 136 7.60 15.50 -21.99
C ALA A 136 8.57 14.54 -22.72
N ALA A 137 8.78 13.35 -22.15
CA ALA A 137 9.69 12.36 -22.71
C ALA A 137 9.23 11.86 -24.09
N GLU A 138 7.92 11.64 -24.27
CA GLU A 138 7.33 11.25 -25.56
C GLU A 138 7.57 12.30 -26.66
N ARG A 139 7.51 13.60 -26.30
CA ARG A 139 7.75 14.71 -27.24
C ARG A 139 9.20 14.85 -27.66
N LEU A 140 10.13 14.52 -26.77
CA LEU A 140 11.57 14.73 -26.95
C LEU A 140 12.30 13.46 -27.40
N GLY A 141 11.58 12.38 -27.70
CA GLY A 141 12.19 11.12 -28.13
C GLY A 141 13.00 10.42 -27.02
N ILE A 142 12.57 10.62 -25.77
CA ILE A 142 13.19 10.02 -24.57
C ILE A 142 12.33 8.86 -24.08
N GLU A 143 12.92 7.68 -23.95
CA GLU A 143 12.26 6.53 -23.34
C GLU A 143 12.45 6.55 -21.81
N VAL A 144 11.36 6.54 -21.05
CA VAL A 144 11.42 6.46 -19.59
C VAL A 144 11.10 5.04 -19.10
N ILE A 145 12.06 4.45 -18.40
CA ILE A 145 11.94 3.13 -17.78
C ILE A 145 11.92 3.31 -16.27
N ASP A 146 10.72 3.48 -15.72
CA ASP A 146 10.49 3.62 -14.28
C ASP A 146 10.36 2.25 -13.58
N GLY A 147 10.19 2.27 -12.25
CA GLY A 147 10.05 1.07 -11.44
C GLY A 147 8.88 0.15 -11.82
N ARG A 148 7.91 0.58 -12.64
CA ARG A 148 6.86 -0.33 -13.13
C ARG A 148 7.40 -1.34 -14.13
N ARG A 149 8.40 -0.94 -14.92
CA ARG A 149 8.96 -1.72 -16.04
C ARG A 149 10.39 -2.16 -15.80
N LEU A 150 11.14 -1.45 -14.94
CA LEU A 150 12.56 -1.69 -14.71
C LEU A 150 12.86 -3.13 -14.25
N TRP A 151 12.07 -3.66 -13.31
CA TRP A 151 12.27 -5.03 -12.85
C TRP A 151 12.14 -6.04 -13.99
N LEU A 152 11.09 -5.92 -14.82
CA LEU A 152 10.87 -6.83 -15.94
C LEU A 152 12.02 -6.80 -16.94
N LEU A 153 12.58 -5.61 -17.18
CA LEU A 153 13.72 -5.41 -18.06
C LEU A 153 15.00 -6.05 -17.51
N LEU A 154 15.29 -5.87 -16.21
CA LEU A 154 16.57 -6.28 -15.62
C LEU A 154 16.56 -7.69 -15.02
N LYS A 155 15.38 -8.24 -14.70
CA LYS A 155 15.19 -9.57 -14.11
C LYS A 155 15.98 -10.68 -14.82
N PRO A 156 16.06 -10.74 -16.17
CA PRO A 156 16.82 -11.80 -16.86
C PRO A 156 18.34 -11.76 -16.64
N PHE A 157 18.89 -10.59 -16.28
CA PHE A 157 20.33 -10.36 -16.13
C PHE A 157 20.82 -10.54 -14.69
N LEU A 158 19.90 -10.53 -13.73
CA LEU A 158 20.20 -10.80 -12.32
C LEU A 158 20.59 -12.27 -12.11
N ALA A 159 21.39 -12.50 -11.06
CA ALA A 159 21.75 -13.85 -10.64
C ALA A 159 20.51 -14.74 -10.45
N SER A 160 20.50 -15.90 -11.09
CA SER A 160 19.35 -16.82 -11.12
C SER A 160 18.89 -17.28 -9.74
N ALA A 161 19.79 -17.32 -8.75
CA ALA A 161 19.46 -17.62 -7.36
C ALA A 161 18.58 -16.51 -6.73
N THR A 162 18.93 -15.24 -6.94
CA THR A 162 18.19 -14.09 -6.43
C THR A 162 16.81 -14.00 -7.08
N THR A 163 16.75 -14.11 -8.41
CA THR A 163 15.48 -14.06 -9.15
C THR A 163 14.55 -15.20 -8.75
N ARG A 164 15.05 -16.44 -8.60
CA ARG A 164 14.23 -17.57 -8.16
C ARG A 164 13.70 -17.39 -6.74
N ARG A 165 14.49 -16.85 -5.81
CA ARG A 165 14.04 -16.56 -4.45
C ARG A 165 12.90 -15.54 -4.45
N ILE A 166 13.07 -14.43 -5.17
CA ILE A 166 12.05 -13.37 -5.27
C ILE A 166 10.73 -13.90 -5.84
N VAL A 167 10.79 -14.68 -6.93
CA VAL A 167 9.60 -15.29 -7.56
C VAL A 167 8.96 -16.31 -6.61
N ALA A 168 9.74 -17.18 -5.97
CA ALA A 168 9.22 -18.17 -5.04
C ALA A 168 8.54 -17.54 -3.81
N ASP A 169 9.10 -16.45 -3.28
CA ASP A 169 8.51 -15.72 -2.15
C ASP A 169 7.20 -15.03 -2.55
N ALA A 170 7.15 -14.42 -3.74
CA ALA A 170 5.93 -13.84 -4.29
C ALA A 170 4.83 -14.90 -4.51
N ASP A 171 5.21 -16.08 -5.01
CA ASP A 171 4.30 -17.22 -5.21
C ASP A 171 3.77 -17.76 -3.88
N ALA A 172 4.64 -17.94 -2.90
CA ALA A 172 4.26 -18.40 -1.56
C ALA A 172 3.29 -17.42 -0.90
N GLN A 173 3.53 -16.12 -1.03
CA GLN A 173 2.64 -15.09 -0.49
C GLN A 173 1.27 -15.10 -1.21
N ALA A 174 1.26 -15.18 -2.54
CA ALA A 174 0.03 -15.26 -3.32
C ALA A 174 -0.80 -16.51 -2.96
N ARG A 175 -0.14 -17.66 -2.77
CA ARG A 175 -0.80 -18.91 -2.33
C ARG A 175 -1.43 -18.78 -0.95
N ARG A 176 -0.72 -18.22 0.03
CA ARG A 176 -1.25 -18.00 1.39
C ARG A 176 -2.50 -17.10 1.38
N HIS A 177 -2.44 -15.99 0.66
CA HIS A 177 -3.59 -15.09 0.53
C HIS A 177 -4.74 -15.72 -0.28
N SER A 178 -4.44 -16.55 -1.28
CA SER A 178 -5.45 -17.28 -2.06
C SER A 178 -6.25 -18.23 -1.17
N ILE A 179 -5.58 -18.98 -0.29
CA ILE A 179 -6.25 -19.90 0.66
C ILE A 179 -7.19 -19.12 1.58
N ILE A 180 -6.72 -18.00 2.15
CA ILE A 180 -7.53 -17.16 3.04
C ILE A 180 -8.74 -16.58 2.29
N ALA A 181 -8.55 -16.11 1.06
CA ALA A 181 -9.62 -15.54 0.25
C ALA A 181 -10.69 -16.58 -0.12
N VAL A 182 -10.28 -17.80 -0.47
CA VAL A 182 -11.22 -18.90 -0.78
C VAL A 182 -12.01 -19.31 0.48
N LEU A 183 -11.35 -19.43 1.63
CA LEU A 183 -12.05 -19.72 2.89
C LEU A 183 -13.04 -18.60 3.24
N ALA A 184 -12.67 -17.34 3.06
CA ALA A 184 -13.57 -16.20 3.30
C ALA A 184 -14.75 -16.16 2.31
N ALA A 185 -14.54 -16.53 1.05
CA ALA A 185 -15.61 -16.64 0.08
C ALA A 185 -16.60 -17.77 0.43
N LEU A 186 -16.08 -18.93 0.87
CA LEU A 186 -16.90 -20.07 1.30
C LEU A 186 -17.74 -19.72 2.53
N THR A 187 -17.16 -19.05 3.53
CA THR A 187 -17.92 -18.64 4.73
C THR A 187 -19.00 -17.62 4.39
N LEU A 188 -18.70 -16.63 3.54
CA LEU A 188 -19.69 -15.65 3.07
C LEU A 188 -20.83 -16.30 2.29
N GLY A 189 -20.50 -17.21 1.38
CA GLY A 189 -21.48 -17.95 0.59
C GLY A 189 -22.42 -18.82 1.42
N LEU A 190 -21.86 -19.52 2.42
CA LEU A 190 -22.64 -20.28 3.39
C LEU A 190 -23.59 -19.37 4.18
N LEU A 191 -23.11 -18.20 4.62
CA LEU A 191 -23.93 -17.21 5.32
C LEU A 191 -25.10 -16.74 4.45
N VAL A 192 -24.85 -16.41 3.18
CA VAL A 192 -25.90 -16.00 2.21
C VAL A 192 -26.90 -17.13 1.97
N ALA A 193 -26.43 -18.37 1.78
CA ALA A 193 -27.31 -19.51 1.57
C ALA A 193 -28.25 -19.77 2.77
N LEU A 194 -27.79 -19.52 3.99
CA LEU A 194 -28.56 -19.70 5.22
C LEU A 194 -29.50 -18.52 5.53
N LEU A 195 -29.06 -17.28 5.27
CA LEU A 195 -29.78 -16.07 5.68
C LEU A 195 -30.78 -15.57 4.63
N LEU A 196 -30.49 -15.72 3.34
CA LEU A 196 -31.35 -15.24 2.24
C LEU A 196 -32.76 -15.86 2.26
N PRO A 197 -32.95 -17.17 2.52
CA PRO A 197 -34.28 -17.76 2.65
C PRO A 197 -35.06 -17.23 3.85
N ARG A 198 -34.37 -16.92 4.98
CA ARG A 198 -34.99 -16.36 6.19
C ARG A 198 -35.50 -14.94 6.00
N LEU A 199 -34.80 -14.15 5.18
CA LEU A 199 -35.21 -12.79 4.84
C LEU A 199 -36.33 -12.76 3.79
N MET A 200 -36.35 -13.72 2.86
CA MET A 200 -37.32 -13.80 1.77
C MET A 200 -38.64 -14.48 2.18
N LEU A 201 -38.59 -15.49 3.06
CA LEU A 201 -39.74 -15.89 3.85
C LEU A 201 -39.85 -14.91 5.02
N GLY A 202 -40.32 -13.68 4.74
CA GLY A 202 -40.60 -12.69 5.78
C GLY A 202 -41.26 -13.40 6.95
N GLU A 203 -40.66 -13.23 8.13
CA GLU A 203 -41.04 -13.92 9.36
C GLU A 203 -42.56 -13.93 9.47
N ARG A 204 -43.17 -15.09 9.15
CA ARG A 204 -44.59 -15.31 9.42
C ARG A 204 -44.63 -15.38 10.94
N ALA A 205 -44.85 -14.22 11.55
CA ALA A 205 -45.09 -14.13 12.97
C ALA A 205 -46.07 -15.26 13.32
N PRO A 206 -45.77 -16.12 14.30
CA PRO A 206 -46.74 -17.11 14.74
C PRO A 206 -48.05 -16.35 15.06
N PRO A 207 -49.22 -16.88 14.69
CA PRO A 207 -50.47 -16.21 14.99
C PRO A 207 -50.48 -15.89 16.49
N PRO A 208 -50.87 -14.66 16.89
CA PRO A 208 -50.92 -14.33 18.30
C PRO A 208 -51.80 -15.37 18.98
N LEU A 209 -51.23 -16.10 19.95
CA LEU A 209 -52.01 -16.87 20.89
C LEU A 209 -53.05 -15.90 21.46
N MET A 210 -54.32 -16.26 21.28
CA MET A 210 -55.46 -15.49 21.75
C MET A 210 -55.21 -15.07 23.20
N SER A 211 -54.98 -13.78 23.39
CA SER A 211 -55.10 -13.17 24.71
C SER A 211 -56.58 -13.06 24.98
N GLU A 212 -57.02 -13.88 25.92
CA GLU A 212 -58.36 -13.89 26.49
C GLU A 212 -58.77 -12.46 26.87
N ALA A 213 -59.87 -12.03 26.28
CA ALA A 213 -60.51 -10.76 26.58
C ALA A 213 -61.08 -10.81 28.01
N ALA A 214 -60.44 -10.12 28.94
CA ALA A 214 -61.05 -9.68 30.18
C ALA A 214 -61.36 -8.19 30.07
N ALA A 215 -62.64 -7.88 30.27
CA ALA A 215 -63.29 -6.60 30.03
C ALA A 215 -62.68 -5.40 30.77
N ALA A 216 -62.68 -4.26 30.10
CA ALA A 216 -62.62 -2.93 30.70
C ALA A 216 -63.94 -2.60 31.44
N PRO A 217 -63.88 -1.65 32.38
CA PRO A 217 -64.50 -0.36 32.07
C PRO A 217 -63.59 0.84 32.40
N ALA A 218 -63.78 1.91 31.62
CA ALA A 218 -63.18 3.24 31.76
C ALA A 218 -64.25 4.26 32.23
N PRO A 219 -63.97 5.56 32.46
CA PRO A 219 -62.79 6.26 32.99
C PRO A 219 -63.17 7.20 34.18
N PRO A 220 -62.27 8.09 34.67
CA PRO A 220 -62.28 9.46 34.15
C PRO A 220 -60.89 10.11 33.95
N THR A 221 -60.84 11.05 33.00
CA THR A 221 -59.80 12.09 32.75
C THR A 221 -60.47 13.44 33.09
N PRO A 222 -59.82 14.63 33.22
CA PRO A 222 -58.51 15.01 32.67
C PRO A 222 -57.65 16.05 33.44
N ALA A 223 -56.38 16.14 33.05
CA ALA A 223 -55.61 17.39 32.93
C ALA A 223 -54.38 17.04 32.05
N ALA A 224 -54.38 17.34 30.75
CA ALA A 224 -54.01 18.63 30.18
C ALA A 224 -52.59 19.05 30.58
N ASP A 225 -51.62 18.77 29.71
CA ASP A 225 -50.89 19.89 29.13
C ASP A 225 -50.33 19.55 27.74
N ALA A 226 -50.44 20.55 26.87
CA ALA A 226 -50.03 20.52 25.48
C ALA A 226 -48.52 20.77 25.35
N GLY A 227 -47.90 20.19 24.31
CA GLY A 227 -46.61 20.68 23.81
C GLY A 227 -46.72 22.14 23.32
N PRO A 228 -45.61 22.78 22.89
CA PRO A 228 -44.96 22.29 21.67
C PRO A 228 -43.45 22.63 21.51
N ALA A 229 -42.93 22.10 20.41
CA ALA A 229 -41.95 22.72 19.50
C ALA A 229 -40.45 22.73 19.85
N ASP A 230 -39.71 22.25 18.84
CA ASP A 230 -38.43 22.76 18.34
C ASP A 230 -37.52 23.50 19.32
N VAL A 231 -36.42 22.83 19.65
CA VAL A 231 -35.15 23.53 19.80
C VAL A 231 -34.14 22.83 18.91
N ALA A 232 -33.84 23.48 17.79
CA ALA A 232 -32.59 23.32 17.07
C ALA A 232 -31.43 23.55 18.05
N GLY A 233 -30.99 22.48 18.71
CA GLY A 233 -29.74 22.43 19.45
C GLY A 233 -28.65 21.98 18.50
N HIS A 234 -27.98 22.95 17.87
CA HIS A 234 -26.65 22.76 17.27
C HIS A 234 -25.66 22.40 18.40
N ALA A 235 -25.67 21.14 18.84
CA ALA A 235 -24.56 20.56 19.56
C ALA A 235 -23.61 20.04 18.48
N VAL A 236 -22.61 20.85 18.14
CA VAL A 236 -21.47 20.44 17.33
C VAL A 236 -20.73 19.37 18.12
N ASP A 237 -21.12 18.12 17.94
CA ASP A 237 -20.29 16.98 18.31
C ASP A 237 -19.23 16.88 17.21
N GLU A 238 -18.07 17.50 17.47
CA GLU A 238 -16.89 17.53 16.60
C GLU A 238 -16.42 16.09 16.31
N THR A 239 -17.05 15.45 15.33
CA THR A 239 -16.41 14.36 14.62
C THR A 239 -15.44 15.03 13.64
N PRO A 240 -14.11 14.92 13.81
CA PRO A 240 -13.18 15.64 12.94
C PRO A 240 -13.37 15.18 11.49
N ASP A 241 -13.44 16.12 10.55
CA ASP A 241 -13.43 15.81 9.11
C ASP A 241 -12.29 14.82 8.77
N ALA A 242 -12.52 13.93 7.80
CA ALA A 242 -11.61 12.84 7.46
C ALA A 242 -10.19 13.34 7.10
N THR A 243 -10.08 14.57 6.57
CA THR A 243 -8.79 15.22 6.29
C THR A 243 -8.07 15.67 7.56
N THR A 244 -8.81 16.14 8.57
CA THR A 244 -8.30 16.52 9.90
C THR A 244 -7.81 15.29 10.65
N MET A 245 -8.56 14.19 10.58
CA MET A 245 -8.15 12.90 11.14
C MET A 245 -6.82 12.41 10.58
N ALA A 246 -6.64 12.46 9.25
CA ALA A 246 -5.41 12.03 8.59
C ALA A 246 -4.20 12.90 8.98
N ARG A 247 -4.41 14.22 9.15
CA ARG A 247 -3.36 15.13 9.63
C ARG A 247 -2.92 14.79 11.06
N HIS A 248 -3.87 14.58 11.96
CA HIS A 248 -3.57 14.18 13.35
C HIS A 248 -2.85 12.84 13.42
N GLN A 249 -3.25 11.85 12.61
CA GLN A 249 -2.54 10.57 12.52
C GLN A 249 -1.09 10.73 12.06
N ALA A 250 -0.86 11.53 11.02
CA ALA A 250 0.49 11.81 10.53
C ALA A 250 1.35 12.54 11.58
N GLU A 251 0.75 13.46 12.34
CA GLU A 251 1.40 14.17 13.44
C GLU A 251 1.79 13.23 14.58
N ILE A 252 0.86 12.40 15.07
CA ILE A 252 1.12 11.39 16.11
C ILE A 252 2.26 10.47 15.71
N ALA A 253 2.23 9.93 14.49
CA ALA A 253 3.27 9.02 14.00
C ALA A 253 4.65 9.69 13.93
N ARG A 254 4.70 10.96 13.49
CA ARG A 254 5.94 11.74 13.41
C ARG A 254 6.49 12.03 14.80
N THR A 255 5.66 12.54 15.70
CA THR A 255 6.05 12.91 17.07
C THR A 255 6.51 11.71 17.88
N LEU A 256 5.85 10.56 17.75
CA LEU A 256 6.27 9.35 18.46
C LEU A 256 7.56 8.75 17.89
N SER A 257 7.79 8.86 16.58
CA SER A 257 9.02 8.36 15.95
C SER A 257 10.28 9.13 16.37
N THR A 258 10.16 10.34 16.93
CA THR A 258 11.30 11.12 17.44
C THR A 258 11.58 10.89 18.93
N ARG A 259 10.74 10.13 19.64
CA ARG A 259 10.92 9.87 21.08
C ARG A 259 12.00 8.82 21.32
N ALA A 260 12.80 9.03 22.37
CA ALA A 260 13.80 8.05 22.80
C ALA A 260 13.13 6.72 23.17
N GLY A 261 13.67 5.60 22.68
CA GLY A 261 13.12 4.27 22.90
C GLY A 261 12.15 3.77 21.82
N ILE A 262 11.74 4.64 20.88
CA ILE A 262 10.89 4.29 19.74
C ILE A 262 11.76 4.38 18.47
N SER A 263 11.83 3.29 17.70
CA SER A 263 12.54 3.27 16.42
C SER A 263 11.63 3.71 15.26
N ARG A 264 10.32 3.42 15.35
CA ARG A 264 9.31 3.84 14.39
C ARG A 264 7.92 3.81 14.99
N ALA A 265 7.09 4.78 14.64
CA ALA A 265 5.65 4.77 14.89
C ALA A 265 4.90 4.95 13.57
N TYR A 266 3.92 4.10 13.30
CA TYR A 266 3.12 4.19 12.07
C TYR A 266 1.72 3.61 12.27
N TRP A 267 0.78 4.05 11.45
CA TRP A 267 -0.60 3.55 11.46
C TRP A 267 -0.74 2.35 10.53
N LEU A 268 -1.17 1.22 11.08
CA LEU A 268 -1.54 0.04 10.29
C LEU A 268 -2.94 0.19 9.70
N THR A 269 -3.85 0.77 10.47
CA THR A 269 -5.23 1.09 10.08
C THR A 269 -5.63 2.43 10.68
N ARG A 270 -6.84 2.92 10.38
CA ARG A 270 -7.37 4.16 10.98
C ARG A 270 -7.51 4.11 12.51
N THR A 271 -7.48 2.92 13.12
CA THR A 271 -7.68 2.73 14.57
C THR A 271 -6.58 1.89 15.21
N THR A 272 -5.49 1.60 14.47
CA THR A 272 -4.39 0.76 14.95
C THR A 272 -3.05 1.44 14.73
N LEU A 273 -2.43 1.85 15.83
CA LEU A 273 -1.08 2.44 15.86
C LEU A 273 -0.07 1.34 16.20
N VAL A 274 1.01 1.24 15.42
CA VAL A 274 2.11 0.30 15.64
C VAL A 274 3.35 1.07 16.09
N ILE A 275 4.00 0.57 17.15
CA ILE A 275 5.21 1.12 17.73
C ILE A 275 6.31 0.06 17.68
N ASP A 276 7.33 0.34 16.87
CA ASP A 276 8.59 -0.40 16.86
C ASP A 276 9.52 0.22 17.91
N ARG A 277 10.11 -0.65 18.73
CA ARG A 277 10.94 -0.23 19.88
C ARG A 277 12.41 -0.33 19.51
N SER A 278 13.22 0.61 19.99
CA SER A 278 14.68 0.47 19.93
C SER A 278 15.17 -0.44 21.07
N GLY A 279 16.43 -0.88 21.00
CA GLY A 279 17.02 -1.77 22.02
C GLY A 279 16.95 -1.22 23.45
N SER A 280 16.97 0.11 23.62
CA SER A 280 16.86 0.79 24.92
C SER A 280 15.42 1.08 25.39
N GLY A 281 14.41 0.93 24.51
CA GLY A 281 13.03 1.31 24.81
C GLY A 281 12.25 0.23 25.57
N SER A 282 12.26 0.24 26.90
CA SER A 282 11.38 -0.65 27.72
C SER A 282 9.91 -0.27 27.59
N SER A 283 9.00 -1.25 27.57
CA SER A 283 7.55 -1.01 27.46
C SER A 283 7.01 -0.14 28.59
N LYS A 284 7.59 -0.27 29.80
CA LYS A 284 7.24 0.57 30.97
C LYS A 284 7.59 2.04 30.76
N LEU A 285 8.64 2.32 29.99
CA LEU A 285 9.16 3.68 29.79
C LEU A 285 8.46 4.39 28.62
N ILE A 286 8.20 3.66 27.53
CA ILE A 286 7.56 4.23 26.34
C ILE A 286 6.04 4.36 26.47
N TRP A 287 5.39 3.50 27.27
CA TRP A 287 3.93 3.45 27.33
C TRP A 287 3.28 4.76 27.82
N PRO A 288 3.77 5.41 28.89
CA PRO A 288 3.25 6.72 29.30
C PRO A 288 3.43 7.80 28.24
N LEU A 289 4.53 7.75 27.47
CA LEU A 289 4.79 8.71 26.39
C LEU A 289 3.79 8.55 25.24
N VAL A 290 3.47 7.31 24.88
CA VAL A 290 2.47 7.01 23.84
C VAL A 290 1.08 7.47 24.29
N CYS A 291 0.68 7.18 25.52
CA CYS A 291 -0.63 7.61 26.01
C CYS A 291 -0.75 9.12 26.16
N GLY A 292 0.28 9.79 26.70
CA GLY A 292 0.28 11.25 26.81
C GLY A 292 0.26 11.97 25.45
N GLU A 293 0.69 11.32 24.36
CA GLU A 293 0.53 11.86 23.01
C GLU A 293 -0.89 11.63 22.47
N LEU A 294 -1.45 10.42 22.63
CA LEU A 294 -2.79 10.08 22.15
C LEU A 294 -3.91 10.86 22.86
N GLU A 295 -3.74 11.16 24.15
CA GLU A 295 -4.69 11.93 24.94
C GLU A 295 -4.82 13.40 24.50
N ARG A 296 -3.86 13.93 23.73
CA ARG A 296 -3.91 15.31 23.22
C ARG A 296 -4.93 15.51 22.10
N TYR A 297 -5.36 14.43 21.45
CA TYR A 297 -6.25 14.48 20.30
C TYR A 297 -7.67 14.07 20.69
N PRO A 298 -8.73 14.55 20.00
CA PRO A 298 -10.10 14.17 20.30
C PRO A 298 -10.41 12.70 19.95
N THR A 299 -11.56 12.22 20.43
CA THR A 299 -12.12 10.91 20.01
C THR A 299 -12.32 10.91 18.49
N PRO A 300 -12.03 9.80 17.77
CA PRO A 300 -11.66 8.46 18.20
C PRO A 300 -10.16 8.18 18.45
N LEU A 301 -9.27 9.19 18.37
CA LEU A 301 -7.82 8.94 18.47
C LEU A 301 -7.37 8.51 19.88
N ARG A 302 -8.12 8.88 20.93
CA ARG A 302 -7.86 8.45 22.32
C ARG A 302 -8.12 6.96 22.56
N THR A 303 -9.03 6.38 21.78
CA THR A 303 -9.52 5.00 21.94
C THR A 303 -8.88 4.02 20.94
N VAL A 304 -7.75 4.41 20.33
CA VAL A 304 -7.07 3.56 19.35
C VAL A 304 -6.35 2.39 20.00
N ARG A 305 -6.28 1.29 19.27
CA ARG A 305 -5.49 0.13 19.67
C ARG A 305 -4.02 0.37 19.33
N VAL A 306 -3.14 0.10 20.29
CA VAL A 306 -1.68 0.23 20.12
C VAL A 306 -1.03 -1.15 20.13
N GLN A 307 -0.30 -1.47 19.07
CA GLN A 307 0.57 -2.64 18.97
C GLN A 307 2.00 -2.26 19.33
N LEU A 308 2.52 -2.87 20.39
CA LEU A 308 3.93 -2.75 20.79
C LEU A 308 4.69 -3.96 20.25
N ASN A 309 5.54 -3.72 19.25
CA ASN A 309 6.42 -4.76 18.74
C ASN A 309 7.58 -5.03 19.71
N PRO A 310 8.16 -6.23 19.70
CA PRO A 310 9.29 -6.54 20.56
C PRO A 310 10.49 -5.69 20.22
N ARG A 311 11.39 -5.52 21.20
CA ARG A 311 12.69 -4.91 20.93
C ARG A 311 13.50 -5.84 20.03
N PRO A 312 14.41 -5.29 19.20
CA PRO A 312 15.37 -6.11 18.49
C PRO A 312 16.14 -6.99 19.49
N ASP A 313 16.29 -8.27 19.15
CA ASP A 313 17.11 -9.26 19.88
C ASP A 313 16.68 -9.59 21.32
N SER A 314 15.48 -9.17 21.77
CA SER A 314 15.04 -9.36 23.15
C SER A 314 14.13 -10.57 23.40
N GLY A 315 13.75 -11.32 22.36
CA GLY A 315 12.83 -12.48 22.45
C GLY A 315 11.44 -12.18 23.01
N GLU A 316 11.05 -10.90 23.11
CA GLU A 316 9.75 -10.49 23.63
C GLU A 316 8.61 -10.84 22.64
N ALA A 317 7.41 -11.07 23.15
CA ALA A 317 6.21 -11.21 22.32
C ALA A 317 5.61 -9.83 21.99
N VAL A 318 4.91 -9.73 20.85
CA VAL A 318 4.09 -8.57 20.50
C VAL A 318 3.00 -8.39 21.56
N ARG A 319 2.77 -7.14 22.00
CA ARG A 319 1.74 -6.82 22.99
C ARG A 319 0.76 -5.80 22.46
N TRP A 320 -0.52 -6.02 22.71
CA TRP A 320 -1.60 -5.11 22.36
C TRP A 320 -2.10 -4.39 23.59
N ARG A 321 -2.26 -3.07 23.50
CA ARG A 321 -2.72 -2.24 24.62
C ARG A 321 -3.58 -1.08 24.09
N GLN A 322 -4.27 -0.41 25.00
CA GLN A 322 -5.08 0.76 24.72
C GLN A 322 -4.89 1.76 25.87
N CYS A 323 -4.77 3.04 25.56
CA CYS A 323 -4.49 4.08 26.56
C CYS A 323 -5.75 4.46 27.35
N TYR A 324 -6.88 4.54 26.65
CA TYR A 324 -8.18 4.84 27.24
C TYR A 324 -9.15 3.69 26.97
N THR A 325 -9.58 3.00 28.03
CA THR A 325 -10.71 2.06 27.99
C THR A 325 -11.97 2.81 28.37
N MET A 326 -13.01 2.75 27.54
CA MET A 326 -14.34 3.25 27.90
C MET A 326 -14.88 2.54 29.13
#